data_AF-A0A7S2K2Z1-F1
#
_entry.id   AF-A0A7S2K2Z1-F1
#
_cell.length_a   1.000
_cell.length_b   1.000
_cell.length_c   1.000
_cell.angle_alpha   90.00
_cell.angle_beta   90.00
_cell.angle_gamma   90.00
#
_symmetry.space_group_name_H-M   'P 1'
#
loop_
_entity.id
_entity.type
_entity.pdbx_description
1 polymer ?
#
loop_
_entity_poly.entity_id
_entity_poly.type
_entity_poly.pdbx_seq_one_letter_code
_entity_poly.pdbx_strand_id
1 'polypeptide(L)'
;VGSIKLIVIDSIAFHYRGGSSSSNSNENNYMSRTRSLTSTASFLSDLASQHQLAVVVVNHMTTKIDANQHSESRLVPALGESWAHCTTTRLLLSHVHLPSNGAANSRNNQSLRTRRCTLVKSPHKPAASADFVVLEVGIRDPNSALVRESGLDNSCSTVRVRSVSGGSAEKRARVSF
;
A
#
# COMPACT_ATOMS: atom_id res chain seq x y z
N VAL A 1 25.11 17.98 -3.36
CA VAL A 1 23.69 18.22 -2.99
C VAL A 1 22.91 16.95 -3.28
N GLY A 2 22.17 16.41 -2.31
CA GLY A 2 21.45 15.13 -2.47
C GLY A 2 20.23 15.26 -3.37
N SER A 3 20.05 14.34 -4.33
CA SER A 3 18.84 14.29 -5.16
C SER A 3 17.77 13.42 -4.49
N ILE A 4 16.54 13.92 -4.43
CA ILE A 4 15.37 13.16 -3.94
C ILE A 4 15.13 11.98 -4.89
N LYS A 5 14.87 10.79 -4.32
CA LYS A 5 14.63 9.55 -5.10
C LYS A 5 13.28 8.89 -4.82
N LEU A 6 12.57 9.33 -3.79
CA LEU A 6 11.30 8.76 -3.39
C LEU A 6 10.41 9.86 -2.81
N ILE A 7 9.15 9.87 -3.25
CA ILE A 7 8.07 10.63 -2.64
C ILE A 7 7.06 9.62 -2.10
N VAL A 8 6.66 9.78 -0.84
CA VAL A 8 5.61 8.98 -0.20
C VAL A 8 4.47 9.90 0.22
N ILE A 9 3.26 9.60 -0.22
CA ILE A 9 2.04 10.32 0.14
C ILE A 9 1.15 9.38 0.95
N ASP A 10 1.12 9.57 2.26
CA ASP A 10 0.28 8.82 3.19
C ASP A 10 -0.70 9.76 3.93
N SER A 11 -1.99 9.81 3.59
CA SER A 11 -2.65 9.12 2.48
C SER A 11 -3.38 10.11 1.58
N ILE A 12 -3.34 9.88 0.26
CA ILE A 12 -4.08 10.74 -0.68
C ILE A 12 -5.58 10.65 -0.45
N ALA A 13 -6.06 9.48 -0.01
CA ALA A 13 -7.47 9.20 0.18
C ALA A 13 -8.10 10.09 1.25
N PHE A 14 -7.34 10.56 2.24
CA PHE A 14 -7.84 11.44 3.29
C PHE A 14 -8.49 12.71 2.72
N HIS A 15 -7.83 13.38 1.78
CA HIS A 15 -8.30 14.66 1.21
C HIS A 15 -9.58 14.53 0.39
N TYR A 16 -9.77 13.40 -0.28
CA TYR A 16 -10.94 13.19 -1.15
C TYR A 16 -12.13 12.55 -0.44
N ARG A 17 -11.94 12.02 0.77
CA ARG A 17 -13.02 11.42 1.59
C ARG A 17 -13.79 12.45 2.44
N GLY A 18 -13.18 13.56 2.86
CA GLY A 18 -13.72 14.45 3.90
C GLY A 18 -14.48 15.71 3.46
N GLY A 19 -14.63 16.01 2.16
CA GLY A 19 -14.96 17.37 1.71
C GLY A 19 -16.44 17.75 1.51
N SER A 20 -17.41 17.15 2.23
CA SER A 20 -18.87 17.37 1.98
C SER A 20 -19.69 17.77 3.20
N SER A 21 -19.09 18.38 4.23
CA SER A 21 -19.83 18.74 5.46
C SER A 21 -19.96 20.26 5.69
N SER A 22 -19.95 21.06 4.63
CA SER A 22 -20.21 22.50 4.73
C SER A 22 -21.12 22.98 3.60
N SER A 23 -22.40 23.15 3.96
CA SER A 23 -23.41 24.04 3.36
C SER A 23 -23.71 23.98 1.85
N ASN A 24 -24.96 23.56 1.54
CA ASN A 24 -25.83 24.17 0.53
C ASN A 24 -25.40 24.21 -0.95
N SER A 25 -24.79 23.16 -1.50
CA SER A 25 -24.83 22.94 -2.97
C SER A 25 -24.77 21.46 -3.33
N ASN A 26 -25.95 20.88 -3.53
CA ASN A 26 -26.12 19.56 -4.12
C ASN A 26 -25.67 19.58 -5.60
N GLU A 27 -24.96 18.52 -6.01
CA GLU A 27 -24.68 18.03 -7.38
C GLU A 27 -23.31 18.24 -8.10
N ASN A 28 -22.44 19.21 -7.81
CA ASN A 28 -21.18 19.35 -8.62
C ASN A 28 -19.88 18.88 -7.97
N ASN A 29 -19.95 18.23 -6.80
CA ASN A 29 -18.75 17.94 -6.00
C ASN A 29 -17.97 16.71 -6.51
N TYR A 30 -18.66 15.64 -6.97
CA TYR A 30 -17.98 14.39 -7.34
C TYR A 30 -17.18 14.50 -8.65
N MET A 31 -17.71 15.18 -9.66
CA MET A 31 -17.01 15.41 -10.93
C MET A 31 -15.77 16.30 -10.73
N SER A 32 -15.91 17.36 -9.92
CA SER A 32 -14.80 18.25 -9.55
C SER A 32 -13.70 17.50 -8.80
N ARG A 33 -14.07 16.64 -7.85
CA ARG A 33 -13.13 15.76 -7.13
C ARG A 33 -12.42 14.80 -8.07
N THR A 34 -13.16 14.14 -8.96
CA THR A 34 -12.59 13.19 -9.92
C THR A 34 -11.60 13.89 -10.84
N ARG A 35 -11.94 15.07 -11.35
CA ARG A 35 -11.03 15.87 -12.18
C ARG A 35 -9.77 16.27 -11.42
N SER A 36 -9.91 16.81 -10.21
CA SER A 36 -8.77 17.18 -9.36
C SER A 36 -7.88 15.96 -9.08
N LEU A 37 -8.47 14.82 -8.76
CA LEU A 37 -7.74 13.58 -8.48
C LEU A 37 -6.96 13.08 -9.69
N THR A 38 -7.55 13.13 -10.88
CA THR A 38 -6.87 12.81 -12.14
C THR A 38 -5.73 13.78 -12.43
N SER A 39 -5.95 15.09 -12.25
CA SER A 39 -4.89 16.10 -12.41
C SER A 39 -3.72 15.85 -11.45
N THR A 40 -3.99 15.50 -10.20
CA THR A 40 -2.96 15.11 -9.23
C THR A 40 -2.21 13.86 -9.67
N ALA A 41 -2.90 12.84 -10.19
CA ALA A 41 -2.25 11.64 -10.69
C ALA A 41 -1.29 11.93 -11.84
N SER A 42 -1.72 12.73 -12.82
CA SER A 42 -0.88 13.15 -13.94
C SER A 42 0.34 13.94 -13.47
N PHE A 43 0.13 14.93 -12.59
CA PHE A 43 1.23 15.70 -12.02
C PHE A 43 2.28 14.83 -11.32
N LEU A 44 1.86 13.85 -10.52
CA LEU A 44 2.77 12.92 -9.85
C LEU A 44 3.53 12.03 -10.83
N SER A 45 2.88 11.62 -11.92
CA SER A 45 3.51 10.84 -13.00
C SER A 45 4.57 11.65 -13.75
N ASP A 46 4.27 12.91 -14.05
CA ASP A 46 5.19 13.83 -14.72
C ASP A 46 6.40 14.11 -13.82
N LEU A 47 6.17 14.37 -12.54
CA LEU A 47 7.22 14.61 -11.55
C LEU A 47 8.15 13.38 -11.42
N ALA A 48 7.57 12.18 -11.34
CA ALA A 48 8.33 10.92 -11.29
C ALA A 48 9.25 10.75 -12.51
N SER A 49 8.72 11.09 -13.69
CA SER A 49 9.43 10.96 -14.97
C SER A 49 10.52 12.03 -15.12
N GLN A 50 10.21 13.29 -14.80
CA GLN A 50 11.09 14.44 -14.95
C GLN A 50 12.28 14.39 -13.99
N HIS A 51 12.06 13.93 -12.76
CA HIS A 51 13.11 13.85 -11.74
C HIS A 51 13.69 12.44 -11.55
N GLN A 52 13.20 11.46 -12.31
CA GLN A 52 13.60 10.06 -12.25
C GLN A 52 13.59 9.52 -10.82
N LEU A 53 12.43 9.67 -10.17
CA LEU A 53 12.15 9.25 -8.80
C LEU A 53 10.94 8.33 -8.74
N ALA A 54 10.80 7.60 -7.62
CA ALA A 54 9.62 6.80 -7.35
C ALA A 54 8.56 7.61 -6.59
N VAL A 55 7.29 7.42 -6.92
CA VAL A 55 6.16 7.97 -6.16
C VAL A 55 5.33 6.81 -5.62
N VAL A 56 5.15 6.78 -4.29
CA VAL A 56 4.31 5.82 -3.59
C VAL A 56 3.16 6.56 -2.95
N VAL A 57 1.94 6.12 -3.20
CA VAL A 57 0.72 6.75 -2.70
C VAL A 57 -0.11 5.73 -1.95
N VAL A 58 -0.52 6.06 -0.73
CA VAL A 58 -1.38 5.22 0.10
C VAL A 58 -2.84 5.58 -0.14
N ASN A 59 -3.65 4.57 -0.45
CA ASN A 59 -5.10 4.68 -0.56
C ASN A 59 -5.76 3.89 0.58
N HIS A 60 -6.86 4.41 1.11
CA HIS A 60 -7.66 3.72 2.12
C HIS A 60 -8.60 2.69 1.48
N MET A 61 -9.03 1.70 2.27
CA MET A 61 -10.16 0.84 1.95
C MET A 61 -11.43 1.37 2.63
N THR A 62 -12.56 1.23 1.95
CA THR A 62 -13.91 1.50 2.44
C THR A 62 -14.80 0.29 2.21
N THR A 63 -15.96 0.26 2.85
CA THR A 63 -16.95 -0.80 2.67
C THR A 63 -18.06 -0.32 1.77
N LYS A 64 -18.33 -1.05 0.69
CA LYS A 64 -19.53 -0.90 -0.12
C LYS A 64 -20.56 -1.93 0.36
N ILE A 65 -21.76 -1.47 0.65
CA ILE A 65 -22.89 -2.32 1.03
C ILE A 65 -23.76 -2.45 -0.22
N ASP A 66 -23.99 -3.68 -0.68
CA ASP A 66 -24.94 -3.94 -1.77
C ASP A 66 -26.32 -4.23 -1.18
N ALA A 67 -27.30 -3.38 -1.49
CA ALA A 67 -28.66 -3.53 -0.99
C ALA A 67 -29.43 -4.68 -1.66
N ASN A 68 -28.98 -5.12 -2.84
CA ASN A 68 -29.72 -6.07 -3.68
C ASN A 68 -29.24 -7.52 -3.54
N GLN A 69 -28.12 -7.75 -2.83
CA GLN A 69 -27.55 -9.08 -2.60
C GLN A 69 -27.38 -9.30 -1.10
N HIS A 70 -28.41 -9.87 -0.44
CA HIS A 70 -28.39 -10.44 0.92
C HIS A 70 -27.37 -9.84 1.92
N SER A 71 -27.32 -8.51 2.06
CA SER A 71 -26.42 -7.81 3.00
C SER A 71 -24.92 -8.14 2.84
N GLU A 72 -24.44 -8.42 1.62
CA GLU A 72 -23.00 -8.59 1.41
C GLU A 72 -22.27 -7.23 1.42
N SER A 73 -21.34 -7.10 2.35
CA SER A 73 -20.45 -5.95 2.44
C SER A 73 -19.10 -6.31 1.81
N ARG A 74 -18.62 -5.50 0.87
CA ARG A 74 -17.34 -5.72 0.20
C ARG A 74 -16.38 -4.56 0.43
N LEU A 75 -15.12 -4.88 0.72
CA LEU A 75 -14.04 -3.90 0.75
C LEU A 75 -13.71 -3.40 -0.66
N VAL A 76 -13.68 -2.07 -0.81
CA VAL A 76 -13.37 -1.38 -2.06
C VAL A 76 -12.37 -0.24 -1.79
N PRO A 77 -11.48 0.10 -2.74
CA PRO A 77 -10.60 1.26 -2.60
C PRO A 77 -11.39 2.57 -2.53
N ALA A 78 -11.02 3.46 -1.62
CA ALA A 78 -11.79 4.67 -1.30
C ALA A 78 -11.94 5.65 -2.48
N LEU A 79 -10.96 5.68 -3.37
CA LEU A 79 -10.90 6.60 -4.51
C LEU A 79 -11.59 6.07 -5.78
N GLY A 80 -12.13 4.85 -5.75
CA GLY A 80 -12.89 4.28 -6.86
C GLY A 80 -12.08 4.00 -8.14
N GLU A 81 -12.81 3.77 -9.22
CA GLU A 81 -12.25 3.26 -10.48
C GLU A 81 -11.45 4.32 -11.25
N SER A 82 -11.84 5.59 -11.18
CA SER A 82 -11.10 6.67 -11.85
C SER A 82 -9.63 6.72 -11.41
N TRP A 83 -9.37 6.57 -10.11
CA TRP A 83 -8.01 6.47 -9.58
C TRP A 83 -7.32 5.14 -9.93
N ALA A 84 -8.08 4.05 -9.96
CA ALA A 84 -7.57 2.74 -10.35
C ALA A 84 -6.99 2.73 -11.78
N HIS A 85 -7.56 3.51 -12.68
CA HIS A 85 -7.06 3.66 -14.04
C HIS A 85 -5.79 4.52 -14.12
N CYS A 86 -5.68 5.58 -13.30
CA CYS A 86 -4.51 6.45 -13.29
C CYS A 86 -3.25 5.80 -12.69
N THR A 87 -3.39 4.71 -11.94
CA THR A 87 -2.27 4.04 -11.27
C THR A 87 -1.73 2.86 -12.09
N THR A 88 -0.39 2.80 -12.23
CA THR A 88 0.31 1.76 -13.01
C THR A 88 0.51 0.49 -12.21
N THR A 89 0.91 0.60 -10.95
CA THR A 89 1.17 -0.54 -10.04
C THR A 89 0.34 -0.40 -8.78
N ARG A 90 -0.31 -1.49 -8.35
CA ARG A 90 -1.15 -1.50 -7.14
C ARG A 90 -0.81 -2.70 -6.26
N LEU A 91 -0.55 -2.42 -4.99
CA LEU A 91 -0.37 -3.41 -3.94
C LEU A 91 -1.56 -3.36 -2.98
N LEU A 92 -2.08 -4.53 -2.64
CA LEU A 92 -3.09 -4.73 -1.62
C LEU A 92 -2.43 -5.34 -0.38
N LEU A 93 -2.57 -4.70 0.77
CA LEU A 93 -2.07 -5.22 2.04
C LEU A 93 -3.24 -5.76 2.86
N SER A 94 -3.14 -6.99 3.36
CA SER A 94 -4.16 -7.62 4.20
C SER A 94 -3.54 -8.43 5.34
N HIS A 95 -4.34 -8.72 6.37
CA HIS A 95 -3.96 -9.69 7.40
C HIS A 95 -4.18 -11.11 6.88
N VAL A 96 -3.28 -12.04 7.22
CA VAL A 96 -3.48 -13.46 6.95
C VAL A 96 -4.33 -14.06 8.06
N HIS A 97 -5.59 -14.38 7.77
CA HIS A 97 -6.42 -15.20 8.65
C HIS A 97 -6.22 -16.66 8.27
N LEU A 98 -5.45 -17.41 9.07
CA LEU A 98 -5.45 -18.87 8.94
C LEU A 98 -6.75 -19.42 9.56
N PRO A 99 -7.40 -20.42 8.93
CA PRO A 99 -8.52 -21.09 9.54
C PRO A 99 -8.05 -21.76 10.83
N SER A 100 -8.65 -21.34 11.95
CA SER A 100 -8.42 -21.90 13.27
C SER A 100 -9.07 -23.29 13.37
N ASN A 101 -8.55 -24.27 12.64
CA ASN A 101 -8.94 -25.67 12.80
C ASN A 101 -8.31 -26.21 14.08
N GLY A 102 -8.96 -25.98 15.22
CA GLY A 102 -8.95 -26.82 16.43
C GLY A 102 -7.63 -27.16 17.15
N ALA A 103 -6.46 -26.85 16.60
CA ALA A 103 -5.17 -27.18 17.19
C ALA A 103 -4.68 -26.04 18.10
N ALA A 104 -5.44 -25.74 19.15
CA ALA A 104 -5.15 -24.71 20.14
C ALA A 104 -3.99 -25.10 21.11
N ASN A 105 -3.02 -25.89 20.65
CA ASN A 105 -1.88 -26.32 21.45
C ASN A 105 -0.56 -26.20 20.67
N SER A 106 -0.20 -25.00 20.19
CA SER A 106 1.22 -24.71 19.88
C SER A 106 1.50 -23.22 19.69
N ARG A 107 2.20 -22.65 20.67
CA ARG A 107 3.26 -21.62 20.71
C ARG A 107 3.63 -20.75 19.48
N ASN A 108 2.84 -20.63 18.42
CA ASN A 108 3.25 -19.96 17.19
C ASN A 108 2.43 -18.68 16.96
N ASN A 109 2.68 -17.65 17.79
CA ASN A 109 2.17 -16.28 17.59
C ASN A 109 2.61 -15.63 16.26
N GLN A 110 3.44 -16.30 15.47
CA GLN A 110 3.85 -15.84 14.14
C GLN A 110 2.66 -15.72 13.19
N SER A 111 1.70 -16.65 13.23
CA SER A 111 0.54 -16.63 12.33
C SER A 111 -0.36 -15.40 12.50
N LEU A 112 -0.44 -14.84 13.71
CA LEU A 112 -1.25 -13.63 13.99
C LEU A 112 -0.57 -12.33 13.52
N ARG A 113 0.74 -12.36 13.29
CA ARG A 113 1.54 -11.19 12.87
C ARG A 113 1.80 -11.14 11.38
N THR A 114 1.66 -12.27 10.68
CA THR A 114 1.82 -12.35 9.23
C THR A 114 0.76 -11.56 8.50
N ARG A 115 1.21 -10.73 7.57
CA ARG A 115 0.42 -9.95 6.64
C ARG A 115 0.74 -10.41 5.23
N ARG A 116 -0.18 -10.19 4.30
CA ARG A 116 -0.03 -10.50 2.89
C ARG A 116 -0.01 -9.23 2.07
N CYS A 117 0.95 -9.13 1.18
CA CYS A 117 1.02 -8.12 0.13
C CYS A 117 0.69 -8.79 -1.20
N THR A 118 -0.36 -8.34 -1.87
CA THR A 118 -0.78 -8.84 -3.17
C THR A 118 -0.59 -7.78 -4.23
N LEU A 119 0.17 -8.08 -5.27
CA LEU A 119 0.25 -7.30 -6.49
C LEU A 119 -1.02 -7.51 -7.31
N VAL A 120 -1.93 -6.53 -7.31
CA VAL A 120 -3.24 -6.64 -7.97
C VAL A 120 -3.25 -6.04 -9.38
N LYS A 121 -2.31 -5.14 -9.70
CA LYS A 121 -2.15 -4.56 -11.03
C LYS A 121 -0.69 -4.19 -11.24
N SER A 122 -0.13 -4.58 -12.40
CA SER A 122 1.14 -4.07 -12.92
C SER A 122 1.20 -4.31 -14.43
N PRO A 123 1.76 -3.38 -15.23
CA PRO A 123 2.04 -3.61 -16.64
C PRO A 123 3.22 -4.55 -16.89
N HIS A 124 4.04 -4.84 -15.87
CA HIS A 124 5.33 -5.53 -16.04
C HIS A 124 5.48 -6.81 -15.23
N LYS A 125 4.51 -7.13 -14.37
CA LYS A 125 4.56 -8.28 -13.49
C LYS A 125 3.17 -8.92 -13.39
N PRO A 126 3.08 -10.27 -13.43
CA PRO A 126 1.82 -10.95 -13.18
C PRO A 126 1.36 -10.71 -11.74
N ALA A 127 0.07 -10.89 -11.49
CA ALA A 127 -0.45 -10.86 -10.13
C ALA A 127 0.28 -11.91 -9.28
N ALA A 128 0.71 -11.50 -8.10
CA ALA A 128 1.48 -12.34 -7.18
C ALA A 128 1.20 -11.89 -5.74
N SER A 129 1.48 -12.75 -4.76
CA SER A 129 1.41 -12.38 -3.35
C SER A 129 2.66 -12.81 -2.62
N ALA A 130 3.04 -12.03 -1.61
CA ALA A 130 4.10 -12.35 -0.69
C ALA A 130 3.65 -12.05 0.74
N ASP A 131 4.01 -12.93 1.65
CA ASP A 131 3.74 -12.77 3.07
C ASP A 131 4.90 -12.03 3.74
N PHE A 132 4.58 -11.19 4.72
CA PHE A 132 5.54 -10.35 5.44
C PHE A 132 5.12 -10.16 6.89
N VAL A 133 6.07 -9.81 7.74
CA VAL A 133 5.82 -9.37 9.12
C VAL A 133 6.33 -7.96 9.33
N VAL A 134 5.71 -7.24 10.25
CA VAL A 134 6.16 -5.91 10.68
C VAL A 134 6.77 -6.06 12.07
N LEU A 135 8.07 -5.80 12.17
CA LEU A 135 8.83 -5.77 13.41
C LEU A 135 9.19 -4.32 13.75
N GLU A 136 9.75 -4.08 14.94
CA GLU A 136 10.28 -2.77 15.32
C GLU A 136 11.36 -2.27 14.34
N VAL A 137 12.17 -3.20 13.82
CA VAL A 137 13.21 -2.94 12.81
C VAL A 137 12.66 -2.82 11.38
N GLY A 138 11.33 -2.85 11.20
CA GLY A 138 10.63 -2.70 9.92
C GLY A 138 10.08 -4.00 9.33
N ILE A 139 9.83 -3.98 8.02
CA ILE A 139 9.21 -5.10 7.28
C ILE A 139 10.24 -6.20 7.01
N ARG A 140 9.88 -7.46 7.27
CA ARG A 140 10.74 -8.63 7.05
C ARG A 140 9.97 -9.82 6.47
N ASP A 141 10.72 -10.75 5.89
CA ASP A 141 10.25 -12.08 5.55
C ASP A 141 9.87 -12.84 6.85
N PRO A 142 8.68 -13.48 6.92
CA PRO A 142 8.26 -14.27 8.08
C PRO A 142 9.26 -15.37 8.47
N ASN A 143 10.04 -15.89 7.52
CA ASN A 143 11.03 -16.94 7.74
C ASN A 143 12.44 -16.41 8.07
N SER A 144 12.63 -15.09 8.12
CA SER A 144 13.96 -14.52 8.38
C SER A 144 14.45 -14.82 9.79
N ALA A 145 15.77 -14.98 9.95
CA ALA A 145 16.40 -15.27 11.24
C ALA A 145 16.04 -14.24 12.34
N LEU A 146 15.92 -12.96 11.96
CA LEU A 146 15.51 -11.87 12.86
C LEU A 146 14.10 -12.07 13.45
N VAL A 147 13.19 -12.73 12.73
CA VAL A 147 11.85 -13.07 13.25
C VAL A 147 11.95 -14.16 14.31
N ARG A 148 12.88 -15.11 14.14
CA ARG A 148 13.14 -16.19 15.10
C ARG A 148 13.83 -15.67 16.35
N GLU A 149 14.71 -14.68 16.20
CA GLU A 149 15.42 -14.02 17.30
C GLU A 149 14.53 -13.05 18.07
N SER A 150 13.63 -12.30 17.40
CA SER A 150 12.69 -11.36 18.06
C SER A 150 11.67 -11.98 19.04
N GLY A 151 11.73 -13.30 19.27
CA GLY A 151 11.12 -13.95 20.44
C GLY A 151 11.87 -13.67 21.76
N LEU A 152 13.06 -13.08 21.66
CA LEU A 152 13.94 -12.63 22.73
C LEU A 152 14.42 -11.21 22.32
N ASP A 153 14.32 -10.24 23.23
CA ASP A 153 15.06 -8.96 23.22
C ASP A 153 14.44 -7.76 22.46
N ASN A 154 13.74 -6.90 23.22
CA ASN A 154 13.30 -5.54 22.84
C ASN A 154 14.47 -4.53 22.82
N SER A 155 15.47 -4.70 21.94
CA SER A 155 16.52 -3.68 21.76
C SER A 155 16.44 -3.03 20.40
N CYS A 156 15.89 -1.81 20.39
CA CYS A 156 15.87 -0.87 19.29
C CYS A 156 17.24 -0.79 18.58
N SER A 157 17.29 -1.16 17.30
CA SER A 157 18.45 -0.95 16.45
C SER A 157 18.05 -0.13 15.21
N THR A 158 18.61 1.07 15.12
CA THR A 158 18.39 2.04 14.05
C THR A 158 18.84 1.47 12.69
N VAL A 159 17.92 1.35 11.74
CA VAL A 159 18.22 0.89 10.38
C VAL A 159 18.77 2.06 9.54
N ARG A 160 20.03 1.97 9.09
CA ARG A 160 20.62 2.88 8.10
C ARG A 160 20.34 2.39 6.68
N VAL A 161 19.71 3.22 5.87
CA VAL A 161 19.56 3.00 4.42
C VAL A 161 20.89 3.36 3.73
N ARG A 162 21.59 2.38 3.15
CA ARG A 162 22.76 2.63 2.29
C ARG A 162 22.31 2.84 0.84
N SER A 163 22.77 3.93 0.24
CA SER A 163 22.65 4.18 -1.20
C SER A 163 23.67 3.32 -1.94
N VAL A 164 23.22 2.47 -2.87
CA VAL A 164 24.12 1.76 -3.79
C VAL A 164 24.27 2.63 -5.03
N SER A 165 25.42 3.29 -5.15
CA SER A 165 25.82 4.04 -6.34
C SER A 165 26.43 3.07 -7.36
N GLY A 166 25.74 2.83 -8.47
CA GLY A 166 26.33 2.12 -9.61
C GLY A 166 25.41 2.02 -10.82
N GLY A 167 25.84 2.61 -11.93
CA GLY A 167 25.44 2.23 -13.29
C GLY A 167 24.17 2.88 -13.85
N SER A 168 24.29 3.45 -15.05
CA SER A 168 23.24 4.03 -15.89
C SER A 168 22.26 2.99 -16.44
N ALA A 169 21.53 2.31 -15.55
CA ALA A 169 20.38 1.48 -15.90
C ALA A 169 19.17 1.95 -15.09
N GLU A 170 18.06 2.12 -15.79
CA GLU A 170 16.73 2.50 -15.30
C GLU A 170 16.53 2.14 -13.81
N LYS A 171 16.51 3.16 -12.94
CA LYS A 171 16.32 3.02 -11.50
C LYS A 171 14.87 2.66 -11.20
N ARG A 172 14.47 1.44 -11.57
CA ARG A 172 13.22 0.81 -11.15
C ARG A 172 13.41 0.25 -9.75
N ALA A 173 12.43 0.45 -8.88
CA ALA A 173 12.31 -0.32 -7.66
C ALA A 173 12.17 -1.79 -8.05
N ARG A 174 13.27 -2.55 -7.97
CA ARG A 174 13.26 -4.00 -8.07
C ARG A 174 12.85 -4.55 -6.71
N VAL A 175 11.57 -4.85 -6.56
CA VAL A 175 11.11 -5.82 -5.56
C VAL A 175 11.33 -7.19 -6.20
N SER A 176 12.45 -7.81 -5.86
CA SER A 176 12.68 -9.22 -6.16
C SER A 176 12.01 -10.04 -5.05
N PHE A 177 11.12 -10.95 -5.45
CA PHE A 177 10.56 -11.98 -4.58
C PHE A 177 11.54 -13.16 -4.49
#